data_AF-A0A6A4WXD8-F1
#
_entry.id   AF-A0A6A4WXD8-F1
#
_cell.length_a   1.000
_cell.length_b   1.000
_cell.length_c   1.000
_cell.angle_alpha   90.00
_cell.angle_beta   90.00
_cell.angle_gamma   90.00
#
_symmetry.space_group_name_H-M   'P 1'
#
loop_
_entity.id
_entity.type
_entity.pdbx_description
1 polymer ?
#
loop_
_entity_poly.entity_id
_entity_poly.type
_entity_poly.pdbx_seq_one_letter_code
_entity_poly.pdbx_strand_id
1 'polypeptide(L)'
;MDQSTATLLVAWNTSPGDQQFSDQLLAADGRLRLIAPQLRRPAAERHVRRLRQLQADRRLQTQNLGPLSLLWERPYPEGTALHAAQCDYLRPSRLAFHERVLDVGAFGRWWQLWRTMRDYDVNDELFAEKAPVVPAEVEVATITK
;
A
#
# COMPACT_ATOMS: atom_id res chain seq x y z
N MET A 1 4.21 35.14 2.46
CA MET A 1 3.50 33.84 2.40
C MET A 1 4.41 32.84 3.08
N ASP A 2 4.01 32.32 4.25
CA ASP A 2 4.84 31.42 5.05
C ASP A 2 4.99 30.04 4.35
N GLN A 3 6.10 29.34 4.58
CA GLN A 3 6.36 28.02 3.99
C GLN A 3 5.28 27.00 4.40
N SER A 4 4.75 27.15 5.61
CA SER A 4 3.66 26.34 6.16
C SER A 4 2.37 26.50 5.37
N THR A 5 2.02 27.74 4.98
CA THR A 5 0.77 28.00 4.23
C THR A 5 0.88 27.54 2.79
N ALA A 6 2.05 27.68 2.16
CA ALA A 6 2.31 27.14 0.83
C ALA A 6 2.17 25.61 0.79
N THR A 7 2.70 24.91 1.80
CA THR A 7 2.64 23.45 1.89
C THR A 7 1.20 22.93 2.02
N LEU A 8 0.40 23.57 2.88
CA LEU A 8 -1.02 23.23 3.05
C LEU A 8 -1.82 23.43 1.76
N LEU A 9 -1.54 24.51 1.02
CA LEU A 9 -2.25 24.84 -0.23
C LEU A 9 -1.92 23.83 -1.34
N VAL A 10 -0.67 23.40 -1.43
CA VAL A 10 -0.27 22.30 -2.32
C VAL A 10 -0.95 21.01 -1.93
N ALA A 11 -0.95 20.65 -0.64
CA ALA A 11 -1.61 19.43 -0.16
C ALA A 11 -3.11 19.43 -0.48
N TRP A 12 -3.78 20.57 -0.30
CA TRP A 12 -5.18 20.76 -0.64
C TRP A 12 -5.44 20.52 -2.14
N ASN A 13 -4.63 21.14 -3.00
CA ASN A 13 -4.81 21.02 -4.45
C ASN A 13 -4.40 19.65 -5.02
N THR A 14 -3.65 18.86 -4.24
CA THR A 14 -3.12 17.55 -4.66
C THR A 14 -3.71 16.40 -3.82
N SER A 15 -4.81 16.64 -3.12
CA SER A 15 -5.44 15.61 -2.30
C SER A 15 -5.96 14.46 -3.17
N PRO A 16 -5.54 13.21 -2.91
CA PRO A 16 -5.84 12.11 -3.81
C PRO A 16 -7.24 11.55 -3.59
N GLY A 17 -8.04 11.46 -4.66
CA GLY A 17 -9.39 10.88 -4.63
C GLY A 17 -9.44 9.38 -4.97
N ASP A 18 -10.66 8.83 -5.02
CA ASP A 18 -10.96 7.42 -5.35
C ASP A 18 -10.31 6.96 -6.67
N GLN A 19 -10.39 7.78 -7.72
CA GLN A 19 -9.82 7.44 -9.02
C GLN A 19 -8.29 7.34 -8.95
N GLN A 20 -7.65 8.32 -8.32
CA GLN A 20 -6.19 8.32 -8.16
C GLN A 20 -5.73 7.13 -7.30
N PHE A 21 -6.49 6.75 -6.27
CA PHE A 21 -6.22 5.53 -5.52
C PHE A 21 -6.29 4.29 -6.41
N SER A 22 -7.37 4.17 -7.20
CA SER A 22 -7.58 3.03 -8.09
C SER A 22 -6.45 2.91 -9.12
N ASP A 23 -6.01 4.02 -9.70
CA ASP A 23 -4.91 4.06 -10.67
C ASP A 23 -3.58 3.66 -10.02
N GLN A 24 -3.27 4.19 -8.82
CA GLN A 24 -2.05 3.85 -8.09
C GLN A 24 -2.03 2.38 -7.66
N LEU A 25 -3.17 1.84 -7.20
CA LEU A 25 -3.30 0.44 -6.83
C LEU A 25 -3.15 -0.49 -8.04
N LEU A 26 -3.74 -0.13 -9.18
CA LEU A 26 -3.57 -0.87 -10.43
C LEU A 26 -2.11 -0.86 -10.91
N ALA A 27 -1.45 0.30 -10.85
CA ALA A 27 -0.03 0.42 -11.19
C ALA A 27 0.86 -0.41 -10.25
N ALA A 28 0.55 -0.44 -8.95
CA ALA A 28 1.29 -1.25 -7.97
C ALA A 28 1.13 -2.76 -8.23
N ASP A 29 -0.09 -3.23 -8.48
CA ASP A 29 -0.38 -4.62 -8.88
C ASP A 29 0.35 -4.99 -10.18
N GLY A 30 0.33 -4.10 -11.17
CA GLY A 30 1.09 -4.27 -12.42
C GLY A 30 2.59 -4.44 -12.17
N ARG A 31 3.20 -3.58 -11.36
CA ARG A 31 4.64 -3.68 -11.00
C ARG A 31 4.96 -5.00 -10.30
N LEU A 32 4.15 -5.42 -9.33
CA LEU A 32 4.35 -6.71 -8.65
C LEU A 32 4.29 -7.88 -9.63
N ARG A 33 3.37 -7.86 -10.60
CA ARG A 33 3.22 -8.94 -11.58
C ARG A 33 4.41 -9.08 -12.54
N LEU A 34 5.17 -8.01 -12.78
CA LEU A 34 6.38 -8.03 -13.61
C LEU A 34 7.55 -8.76 -12.94
N ILE A 35 7.54 -8.87 -11.62
CA ILE A 35 8.59 -9.54 -10.84
C ILE A 35 8.25 -11.01 -10.66
N ALA A 36 9.24 -11.89 -10.73
CA ALA A 36 9.06 -13.32 -10.46
C ALA A 36 8.58 -13.54 -9.00
N PRO A 37 7.63 -14.46 -8.72
CA PRO A 37 7.06 -14.63 -7.39
C PRO A 37 8.08 -14.81 -6.25
N GLN A 38 9.22 -15.45 -6.54
CA GLN A 38 10.28 -15.75 -5.57
C GLN A 38 11.05 -14.50 -5.11
N LEU A 39 11.07 -13.45 -5.95
CA LEU A 39 11.78 -12.20 -5.68
C LEU A 39 10.89 -11.14 -5.03
N ARG A 40 9.57 -11.34 -5.01
CA ARG A 40 8.63 -10.37 -4.45
C ARG A 40 8.72 -10.34 -2.94
N ARG A 41 8.64 -9.14 -2.36
CA ARG A 41 8.48 -8.99 -0.92
C ARG A 41 7.10 -9.50 -0.47
N PRO A 42 7.00 -10.52 0.41
CA PRO A 42 5.72 -11.11 0.80
C PRO A 42 4.75 -10.12 1.48
N ALA A 43 5.28 -9.13 2.19
CA ALA A 43 4.48 -8.07 2.80
C ALA A 43 3.81 -7.17 1.76
N ALA A 44 4.53 -6.81 0.69
CA ALA A 44 4.01 -5.97 -0.38
C ALA A 44 2.93 -6.68 -1.18
N GLU A 45 3.18 -7.94 -1.54
CA GLU A 45 2.22 -8.77 -2.24
C GLU A 45 0.93 -8.97 -1.44
N ARG A 46 1.02 -9.34 -0.16
CA ARG A 46 -0.16 -9.51 0.71
C ARG A 46 -0.97 -8.22 0.82
N HIS A 47 -0.32 -7.08 0.98
CA HIS A 47 -0.99 -5.79 1.12
C HIS A 47 -1.73 -5.40 -0.16
N VAL A 48 -1.07 -5.43 -1.32
CA VAL A 48 -1.70 -5.10 -2.61
C VAL A 48 -2.83 -6.08 -2.93
N ARG A 49 -2.61 -7.38 -2.69
CA ARG A 49 -3.65 -8.41 -2.88
C ARG A 49 -4.88 -8.14 -2.01
N ARG A 50 -4.69 -7.82 -0.72
CA ARG A 50 -5.80 -7.44 0.19
C ARG A 50 -6.57 -6.22 -0.36
N LEU A 51 -5.86 -5.17 -0.79
CA LEU A 51 -6.51 -3.98 -1.34
C LEU A 51 -7.28 -4.30 -2.63
N ARG A 52 -6.72 -5.10 -3.54
CA ARG A 52 -7.43 -5.54 -4.76
C ARG A 52 -8.67 -6.37 -4.44
N GLN A 53 -8.62 -7.22 -3.42
CA GLN A 53 -9.77 -7.97 -2.96
C GLN A 53 -10.86 -7.05 -2.39
N LEU A 54 -10.50 -6.12 -1.51
CA LEU A 54 -11.46 -5.15 -0.97
C LEU A 54 -12.07 -4.25 -2.07
N GLN A 55 -11.30 -3.94 -3.12
CA GLN A 55 -11.79 -3.22 -4.28
C GLN A 55 -12.80 -4.06 -5.07
N ALA A 56 -12.49 -5.33 -5.33
CA ALA A 56 -13.40 -6.26 -6.01
C ALA A 56 -14.71 -6.44 -5.22
N ASP A 57 -14.61 -6.50 -3.89
CA ASP A 57 -15.76 -6.61 -2.98
C ASP A 57 -16.56 -5.30 -2.84
N ARG A 58 -16.13 -4.19 -3.46
CA ARG A 58 -16.71 -2.84 -3.29
C ARG A 58 -16.76 -2.41 -1.81
N ARG A 59 -15.71 -2.75 -1.07
CA ARG A 59 -15.55 -2.45 0.36
C ARG A 59 -14.48 -1.40 0.63
N LEU A 60 -13.85 -0.83 -0.39
CA LEU A 60 -12.97 0.33 -0.22
C LEU A 60 -13.75 1.63 -0.29
N GLN A 61 -13.42 2.55 0.61
CA GLN A 61 -13.93 3.92 0.58
C GLN A 61 -12.78 4.89 0.73
N THR A 62 -12.70 5.90 -0.14
CA THR A 62 -11.94 7.10 0.15
C THR A 62 -12.83 8.26 0.58
N GLN A 63 -12.25 9.16 1.36
CA GLN A 63 -12.85 10.44 1.69
C GLN A 63 -11.77 11.49 1.69
N ASN A 64 -12.02 12.55 0.92
CA ASN A 64 -11.19 13.74 0.94
C ASN A 64 -11.60 14.63 2.11
N LEU A 65 -10.62 15.05 2.92
CA LEU A 65 -10.76 15.92 4.08
C LEU A 65 -10.05 17.29 3.85
N GLY A 66 -9.78 17.65 2.59
CA GLY A 66 -9.03 18.85 2.21
C GLY A 66 -7.59 18.52 1.88
N PRO A 67 -6.59 18.80 2.74
CA PRO A 67 -5.18 18.49 2.47
C PRO A 67 -4.82 17.01 2.67
N LEU A 68 -5.70 16.25 3.30
CA LEU A 68 -5.56 14.83 3.56
C LEU A 68 -6.74 14.09 2.96
N SER A 69 -6.49 12.89 2.48
CA SER A 69 -7.50 11.92 2.10
C SER A 69 -7.33 10.65 2.93
N LEU A 70 -8.41 9.96 3.17
CA LEU A 70 -8.44 8.82 4.08
C LEU A 70 -9.06 7.64 3.35
N LEU A 71 -8.40 6.49 3.41
CA LEU A 71 -8.88 5.23 2.85
C LEU A 71 -9.23 4.28 3.99
N TRP A 72 -10.42 3.71 3.96
CA TRP A 72 -10.84 2.72 4.94
C TRP A 72 -11.66 1.58 4.34
N GLU A 73 -11.76 0.51 5.11
CA GLU A 73 -12.58 -0.66 4.80
C GLU A 73 -14.03 -0.45 5.28
N ARG A 74 -14.99 -0.56 4.35
CA ARG A 74 -16.41 -0.64 4.67
C ARG A 74 -16.74 -2.05 5.23
N PRO A 75 -17.57 -2.17 6.27
CA PRO A 75 -17.97 -3.46 6.82
C PRO A 75 -18.81 -4.27 5.82
N TYR A 76 -19.58 -3.60 4.97
CA TYR A 76 -20.45 -4.21 3.97
C TYR A 76 -20.17 -3.63 2.58
N PRO A 77 -20.33 -4.42 1.49
CA PRO A 77 -20.27 -3.91 0.12
C PRO A 77 -21.28 -2.80 -0.12
N GLU A 78 -20.94 -1.86 -1.00
CA GLU A 78 -21.88 -0.86 -1.48
C GLU A 78 -23.12 -1.49 -2.15
N GLY A 79 -24.31 -0.94 -1.85
CA GLY A 79 -25.58 -1.41 -2.43
C GLY A 79 -26.15 -2.66 -1.76
N THR A 80 -25.59 -3.09 -0.63
CA THR A 80 -26.06 -4.26 0.13
C THR A 80 -27.38 -3.96 0.87
N ALA A 81 -28.42 -4.76 0.62
CA ALA A 81 -29.72 -4.69 1.31
C ALA A 81 -29.83 -5.63 2.53
N LEU A 82 -28.71 -6.15 3.05
CA LEU A 82 -28.70 -6.98 4.26
C LEU A 82 -29.21 -6.18 5.46
N HIS A 83 -30.10 -6.80 6.24
CA HIS A 83 -30.61 -6.20 7.48
C HIS A 83 -29.47 -5.77 8.43
N ALA A 84 -28.39 -6.55 8.50
CA ALA A 84 -27.20 -6.24 9.29
C ALA A 84 -26.48 -4.95 8.86
N ALA A 85 -26.63 -4.53 7.60
CA ALA A 85 -26.08 -3.27 7.09
C ALA A 85 -27.01 -2.07 7.36
N GLN A 86 -28.33 -2.30 7.47
CA GLN A 86 -29.33 -1.26 7.66
C GLN A 86 -29.58 -0.95 9.14
N CYS A 87 -29.55 -1.97 10.00
CA CYS A 87 -29.83 -1.87 11.43
C CYS A 87 -28.75 -1.08 12.20
N ASP A 88 -29.13 0.02 12.83
CA ASP A 88 -28.20 0.91 13.57
C ASP A 88 -27.52 0.21 14.76
N TYR A 89 -28.18 -0.75 15.41
CA TYR A 89 -27.64 -1.49 16.55
C TYR A 89 -26.59 -2.53 16.17
N LEU A 90 -26.59 -2.98 14.90
CA LEU A 90 -25.60 -3.91 14.35
C LEU A 90 -24.44 -3.18 13.66
N ARG A 91 -24.49 -1.84 13.58
CA ARG A 91 -23.39 -1.08 12.99
C ARG A 91 -22.16 -1.19 13.87
N PRO A 92 -20.98 -1.40 13.27
CA PRO A 92 -19.74 -1.44 14.02
C PRO A 92 -19.52 -0.14 14.80
N SER A 93 -18.99 -0.29 16.01
CA SER A 93 -18.71 0.83 16.90
C SER A 93 -17.91 1.92 16.20
N ARG A 94 -18.30 3.19 16.41
CA ARG A 94 -17.53 4.34 15.92
C ARG A 94 -16.14 4.38 16.54
N LEU A 95 -15.97 3.85 17.75
CA LEU A 95 -14.68 3.78 18.45
C LEU A 95 -13.71 2.82 17.72
N ALA A 96 -14.22 1.75 17.11
CA ALA A 96 -13.43 0.79 16.31
C ALA A 96 -13.21 1.26 14.86
N PHE A 97 -13.50 2.52 14.53
CA PHE A 97 -13.26 3.04 13.17
C PHE A 97 -11.78 3.04 12.80
N HIS A 98 -10.90 3.37 13.75
CA HIS A 98 -9.46 3.49 13.52
C HIS A 98 -8.83 2.16 13.03
N GLU A 99 -9.35 1.02 13.47
CA GLU A 99 -8.88 -0.32 13.05
C GLU A 99 -9.17 -0.62 11.57
N ARG A 100 -10.10 0.11 10.96
CA ARG A 100 -10.51 -0.06 9.56
C ARG A 100 -9.82 0.91 8.61
N VAL A 101 -9.01 1.83 9.14
CA VAL A 101 -8.21 2.74 8.32
C VAL A 101 -7.08 1.95 7.66
N LEU A 102 -7.00 2.04 6.34
CA LEU A 102 -6.05 1.28 5.52
C LEU A 102 -4.89 2.16 5.06
N ASP A 103 -5.18 3.41 4.68
CA ASP A 103 -4.19 4.33 4.14
C ASP A 103 -4.60 5.80 4.35
N VAL A 104 -3.61 6.69 4.30
CA VAL A 104 -3.75 8.15 4.31
C VAL A 104 -3.11 8.68 3.04
N GLY A 105 -3.86 9.49 2.31
CA GLY A 105 -3.44 10.17 1.10
C GLY A 105 -3.07 11.62 1.39
N ALA A 106 -1.94 12.08 0.84
CA ALA A 106 -1.59 13.50 0.79
C ALA A 106 -0.56 13.70 -0.33
N PHE A 107 -0.44 14.91 -0.89
CA PHE A 107 0.56 15.21 -1.93
C PHE A 107 0.49 14.26 -3.15
N GLY A 108 -0.72 13.94 -3.59
CA GLY A 108 -0.99 13.08 -4.76
C GLY A 108 -0.61 11.61 -4.57
N ARG A 109 -0.29 11.16 -3.35
CA ARG A 109 0.10 9.77 -3.08
C ARG A 109 -0.63 9.19 -1.89
N TRP A 110 -0.78 7.87 -1.91
CA TRP A 110 -1.24 7.07 -0.78
C TRP A 110 -0.03 6.50 -0.03
N TRP A 111 0.17 6.95 1.20
CA TRP A 111 1.45 6.80 1.91
C TRP A 111 1.74 5.37 2.35
N GLN A 112 0.73 4.60 2.77
CA GLN A 112 0.91 3.20 3.13
C GLN A 112 1.21 2.37 1.89
N LEU A 113 0.46 2.54 0.81
CA LEU A 113 0.72 1.88 -0.47
C LEU A 113 2.13 2.22 -0.99
N TRP A 114 2.50 3.50 -0.98
CA TRP A 114 3.82 3.95 -1.42
C TRP A 114 4.96 3.35 -0.57
N ARG A 115 4.84 3.38 0.77
CA ARG A 115 5.84 2.79 1.68
C ARG A 115 5.98 1.28 1.46
N THR A 116 4.85 0.59 1.32
CA THR A 116 4.83 -0.85 1.09
C THR A 116 5.47 -1.22 -0.26
N MET A 117 5.30 -0.37 -1.27
CA MET A 117 5.82 -0.57 -2.63
C MET A 117 7.26 -0.07 -2.85
N ARG A 118 7.95 0.50 -1.85
CA ARG A 118 9.31 1.05 -2.05
C ARG A 118 10.35 -0.02 -2.40
N ASP A 119 10.28 -1.16 -1.73
CA ASP A 119 11.24 -2.27 -1.83
C ASP A 119 10.49 -3.59 -2.13
N TYR A 120 9.59 -3.55 -3.13
CA TYR A 120 8.64 -4.64 -3.41
C TYR A 120 9.28 -5.84 -4.14
N ASP A 121 10.46 -5.65 -4.70
CA ASP A 121 11.28 -6.59 -5.46
C ASP A 121 12.46 -7.17 -4.66
N VAL A 122 12.53 -6.85 -3.37
CA VAL A 122 13.53 -7.39 -2.44
C VAL A 122 12.84 -8.40 -1.51
N ASN A 123 13.20 -9.67 -1.66
CA ASN A 123 12.78 -10.73 -0.76
C ASN A 123 13.91 -11.16 0.17
N ASP A 124 13.97 -10.59 1.37
CA ASP A 124 14.99 -10.89 2.38
C ASP A 124 15.02 -12.39 2.77
N GLU A 125 13.88 -13.08 2.72
CA GLU A 125 13.77 -14.51 3.03
C GLU A 125 14.59 -15.37 2.05
N LEU A 126 14.62 -14.97 0.77
CA LEU A 126 15.41 -15.64 -0.27
C LEU A 126 16.92 -15.50 -0.02
N PHE A 127 17.35 -14.36 0.51
CA PHE A 127 18.76 -14.08 0.78
C PHE A 127 19.21 -14.63 2.14
N ALA A 128 18.31 -14.78 3.11
CA ALA A 128 18.61 -15.40 4.39
C ALA A 128 18.90 -16.91 4.25
N GLU A 129 18.30 -17.59 3.28
CA GLU A 129 18.52 -19.02 3.02
C GLU A 129 19.87 -19.29 2.33
N LYS A 130 20.40 -18.32 1.58
CA LYS A 130 21.71 -18.43 0.95
C LYS A 130 22.76 -17.83 1.88
N ALA A 131 23.48 -18.70 2.62
CA ALA A 131 24.70 -18.33 3.32
C ALA A 131 25.58 -17.41 2.43
N PRO A 132 26.24 -16.38 2.99
CA PRO A 132 27.03 -15.47 2.19
C PRO A 132 28.03 -16.28 1.38
N VAL A 133 27.96 -16.14 0.05
CA VAL A 133 29.04 -16.59 -0.82
C VAL A 133 30.19 -15.65 -0.48
N VAL A 134 31.01 -16.06 0.49
CA VAL A 134 32.32 -15.45 0.72
C VAL A 134 33.03 -15.59 -0.63
N PRO A 135 33.40 -14.50 -1.31
CA PRO A 135 34.14 -14.62 -2.55
C PRO A 135 35.38 -15.43 -2.21
N ALA A 136 35.50 -16.61 -2.84
CA ALA A 136 36.69 -17.44 -2.71
C ALA A 136 37.87 -16.51 -2.97
N GLU A 137 38.80 -16.44 -2.02
CA GLU A 137 40.06 -15.73 -2.19
C GLU A 137 40.56 -16.04 -3.60
N VAL A 138 40.68 -15.00 -4.43
CA VAL A 138 41.40 -15.13 -5.67
C VAL A 138 42.83 -15.40 -5.24
N GLU A 139 43.18 -16.68 -5.16
CA GLU A 139 44.55 -17.13 -4.97
C GLU A 139 45.29 -16.67 -6.22
N VAL A 140 45.82 -15.45 -6.15
CA VAL A 140 46.68 -14.88 -7.18
C VAL A 140 47.94 -15.74 -7.12
N ALA A 141 47.94 -16.81 -7.91
CA ALA A 141 49.10 -17.64 -8.12
C ALA A 141 50.26 -16.71 -8.47
N THR A 142 51.22 -16.64 -7.56
CA THR A 142 52.51 -16.00 -7.73
C THR A 142 53.16 -16.61 -8.96
N ILE A 143 53.01 -15.96 -10.11
CA ILE A 143 53.76 -16.28 -11.33
C ILE A 143 55.20 -15.87 -11.04
N THR A 144 55.95 -16.81 -10.50
CA THR A 144 57.40 -16.82 -10.50
C THR A 144 57.82 -17.46 -11.81
N LYS A 145 58.24 -16.67 -12.80
CA LYS A 145 59.51 -16.83 -13.52
C LYS A 145 59.74 -15.69 -14.51
#